data_AF-A0A2V5TWQ0-F1
#
_entry.id   AF-A0A2V5TWQ0-F1
#
_cell.length_a   1.000
_cell.length_b   1.000
_cell.length_c   1.000
_cell.angle_alpha   90.00
_cell.angle_beta   90.00
_cell.angle_gamma   90.00
#
_symmetry.space_group_name_H-M   'P 1'
#
loop_
_entity.id
_entity.type
_entity.pdbx_description
1 polymer ?
#
loop_
_entity_poly.entity_id
_entity_poly.type
_entity_poly.pdbx_seq_one_letter_code
_entity_poly.pdbx_strand_id
1 'polypeptide(L)'
;WGIRPEKGDHVVANAIVDPNAMLLVAGENGIGKRTSFDDYRRQSRGGKGIITMRTGEKTGNVVGALTVRESDEIMLITNKGQMVRTRVKEIRETGRNTMGVKLMDLRNGEKLQAIAPVVSQAEEEEAQAAEPTAEKS
;
A
#
# COMPACT_ATOMS: atom_id res chain seq x y z
N TRP A 1 -16.63 16.23 3.00
CA TRP A 1 -16.48 14.80 2.65
C TRP A 1 -15.23 14.63 1.78
N GLY A 2 -14.47 13.54 1.94
CA GLY A 2 -13.16 13.33 1.28
C GLY A 2 -13.30 12.70 -0.11
N ILE A 3 -13.81 11.48 -0.14
CA ILE A 3 -14.18 10.70 -1.34
C ILE A 3 -15.64 10.22 -1.19
N ARG A 4 -16.31 9.90 -2.29
CA ARG A 4 -17.64 9.28 -2.30
C ARG A 4 -17.54 7.84 -2.84
N PRO A 5 -17.40 6.83 -1.97
CA PRO A 5 -17.37 5.42 -2.37
C PRO A 5 -18.71 4.96 -2.95
N GLU A 6 -18.69 3.88 -3.74
CA GLU A 6 -19.91 3.20 -4.16
C GLU A 6 -20.50 2.36 -3.01
N LYS A 7 -21.71 1.84 -3.19
CA LYS A 7 -22.38 1.07 -2.14
C LYS A 7 -21.60 -0.22 -1.88
N GLY A 8 -21.12 -0.40 -0.66
CA GLY A 8 -20.32 -1.56 -0.24
C GLY A 8 -18.82 -1.31 -0.26
N ASP A 9 -18.37 -0.22 -0.88
CA ASP A 9 -16.97 0.18 -0.84
C ASP A 9 -16.66 0.94 0.45
N HIS A 10 -15.41 0.81 0.89
CA HIS A 10 -14.86 1.55 2.02
C HIS A 10 -13.44 2.01 1.71
N VAL A 11 -12.99 3.01 2.45
CA VAL A 11 -11.62 3.51 2.33
C VAL A 11 -10.69 2.53 3.06
N VAL A 12 -9.74 1.95 2.34
CA VAL A 12 -8.78 0.97 2.87
C VAL A 12 -7.44 1.58 3.27
N ALA A 13 -7.08 2.71 2.65
CA ALA A 13 -5.80 3.38 2.90
C ALA A 13 -5.89 4.87 2.54
N ASN A 14 -5.00 5.65 3.16
CA ASN A 14 -4.63 6.98 2.69
C ASN A 14 -3.11 6.98 2.38
N ALA A 15 -2.69 7.89 1.51
CA ALA A 15 -1.30 8.01 1.11
C ALA A 15 -0.99 9.49 0.87
N ILE A 16 0.15 9.96 1.35
CA ILE A 16 0.62 11.33 1.15
C ILE A 16 1.44 11.35 -0.14
N VAL A 17 1.09 12.24 -1.06
CA VAL A 17 1.80 12.35 -2.34
C VAL A 17 3.19 12.93 -2.09
N ASP A 18 4.22 12.22 -2.53
CA ASP A 18 5.61 12.67 -2.62
C ASP A 18 6.05 12.55 -4.09
N PRO A 19 6.50 13.64 -4.74
CA PRO A 19 6.98 13.61 -6.13
C PRO A 19 8.12 12.63 -6.41
N ASN A 20 8.90 12.26 -5.39
CA ASN A 20 10.02 11.33 -5.49
C ASN A 20 9.64 9.89 -5.09
N ALA A 21 8.35 9.61 -4.91
CA ALA A 21 7.83 8.33 -4.49
C ALA A 21 6.76 7.82 -5.46
N MET A 22 6.29 6.61 -5.19
CA MET A 22 5.25 5.94 -5.95
C MET A 22 4.15 5.45 -5.01
N LEU A 23 2.95 5.26 -5.56
CA LEU A 23 1.88 4.57 -4.86
C LEU A 23 1.99 3.07 -5.12
N LEU A 24 2.27 2.31 -4.06
CA LEU A 24 2.14 0.86 -4.06
C LEU A 24 0.73 0.47 -3.66
N VAL A 25 0.14 -0.49 -4.37
CA VAL A 25 -1.20 -1.03 -4.07
C VAL A 25 -1.12 -2.55 -4.12
N ALA A 26 -1.75 -3.20 -3.15
CA ALA A 26 -1.82 -4.66 -3.06
C ALA A 26 -3.25 -5.15 -2.86
N GLY A 27 -3.59 -6.27 -3.50
CA GLY A 27 -4.87 -6.95 -3.38
C GLY A 27 -4.81 -8.24 -2.56
N GLU A 28 -5.97 -8.71 -2.11
CA GLU A 28 -6.14 -9.89 -1.23
C GLU A 28 -5.44 -11.15 -1.76
N ASN A 29 -5.33 -11.32 -3.08
CA ASN A 29 -4.75 -12.52 -3.68
C ASN A 29 -3.24 -12.38 -3.94
N GLY A 30 -2.58 -11.44 -3.26
CA GLY A 30 -1.13 -11.27 -3.35
C GLY A 30 -0.68 -10.70 -4.69
N ILE A 31 -1.57 -10.01 -5.40
CA ILE A 31 -1.24 -9.25 -6.61
C ILE A 31 -1.09 -7.77 -6.24
N GLY A 32 -0.06 -7.13 -6.75
CA GLY A 32 0.13 -5.70 -6.54
C GLY A 32 1.09 -5.08 -7.55
N LYS A 33 1.27 -3.78 -7.39
CA LYS A 33 2.06 -2.95 -8.30
C LYS A 33 2.43 -1.64 -7.63
N ARG A 34 3.42 -0.97 -8.21
CA ARG A 34 3.72 0.44 -7.93
C ARG A 34 3.37 1.31 -9.14
N THR A 35 2.90 2.51 -8.90
CA THR A 35 2.53 3.47 -9.95
C THR A 35 3.00 4.86 -9.54
N SER A 36 3.65 5.59 -10.44
CA SER A 36 4.04 6.99 -10.21
C SER A 36 2.82 7.85 -9.83
N PHE A 37 3.02 8.79 -8.91
CA PHE A 37 1.98 9.78 -8.57
C PHE A 37 1.63 10.68 -9.75
N ASP A 38 2.51 10.85 -10.73
CA ASP A 38 2.25 11.66 -11.93
C ASP A 38 1.08 11.11 -12.77
N ASP A 39 0.82 9.80 -12.69
CA ASP A 39 -0.34 9.19 -13.35
C ASP A 39 -1.67 9.64 -12.73
N TYR A 40 -1.66 10.15 -11.49
CA TYR A 40 -2.83 10.53 -10.72
C TYR A 40 -3.12 12.03 -10.86
N ARG A 41 -4.01 12.37 -11.78
CA ARG A 41 -4.48 13.76 -11.93
C ARG A 41 -5.13 14.27 -10.64
N ARG A 42 -4.91 15.55 -10.34
CA ARG A 42 -5.62 16.25 -9.25
C ARG A 42 -7.12 16.27 -9.52
N GLN A 43 -7.92 16.09 -8.48
CA GLN A 43 -9.38 16.16 -8.52
C GLN A 43 -9.92 16.96 -7.33
N SER A 44 -11.14 17.47 -7.45
CA SER A 44 -11.86 18.09 -6.34
C SER A 44 -12.24 17.04 -5.28
N ARG A 45 -12.39 17.51 -4.04
CA ARG A 45 -12.85 16.66 -2.94
C ARG A 45 -14.29 16.21 -3.16
N GLY A 46 -14.61 15.02 -2.67
CA GLY A 46 -15.96 14.47 -2.67
C GLY A 46 -16.38 13.76 -3.96
N GLY A 47 -15.50 13.69 -4.95
CA GLY A 47 -15.73 12.90 -6.16
C GLY A 47 -15.66 11.38 -5.92
N LYS A 48 -15.97 10.60 -6.98
CA LYS A 48 -15.81 9.14 -7.00
C LYS A 48 -14.35 8.67 -7.09
N GLY A 49 -13.42 9.57 -7.43
CA GLY A 49 -12.02 9.23 -7.70
C GLY A 49 -11.75 8.74 -9.12
N ILE A 50 -10.61 8.08 -9.30
CA ILE A 50 -10.14 7.45 -10.55
C ILE A 50 -9.63 6.03 -10.25
N ILE A 51 -9.68 5.15 -11.25
CA ILE A 51 -9.23 3.76 -11.10
C ILE A 51 -7.72 3.74 -10.80
N THR A 52 -7.35 3.04 -9.73
CA THR A 52 -5.97 2.85 -9.27
C THR A 52 -5.41 1.45 -9.57
N MET A 53 -6.27 0.43 -9.63
CA MET A 53 -5.93 -0.97 -9.90
C MET A 53 -7.19 -1.64 -10.45
N ARG A 54 -7.04 -2.56 -11.42
CA ARG A 54 -8.15 -3.40 -11.86
C ARG A 54 -8.33 -4.54 -10.88
N THR A 55 -9.42 -4.52 -10.13
CA THR A 55 -9.81 -5.61 -9.23
C THR A 55 -10.64 -6.68 -9.97
N GLY A 56 -10.57 -7.92 -9.49
CA GLY A 56 -11.33 -9.05 -10.02
C GLY A 56 -10.93 -10.34 -9.33
N GLU A 57 -11.35 -11.49 -9.86
CA GLU A 57 -11.11 -12.81 -9.25
C GLU A 57 -9.63 -13.11 -9.01
N LYS A 58 -8.74 -12.62 -9.88
CA LYS A 58 -7.29 -12.87 -9.77
C LYS A 58 -6.61 -12.00 -8.72
N THR A 59 -7.09 -10.79 -8.47
CA THR A 59 -6.46 -9.83 -7.56
C THR A 59 -7.11 -9.81 -6.19
N GLY A 60 -8.42 -10.10 -6.12
CA GLY A 60 -9.25 -9.74 -4.98
C GLY A 60 -9.45 -8.23 -4.86
N ASN A 61 -10.02 -7.80 -3.73
CA ASN A 61 -10.13 -6.39 -3.39
C ASN A 61 -8.77 -5.83 -2.97
N VAL A 62 -8.64 -4.51 -3.01
CA VAL A 62 -7.45 -3.83 -2.48
C VAL A 62 -7.44 -3.93 -0.96
N VAL A 63 -6.33 -4.36 -0.38
CA VAL A 63 -6.16 -4.48 1.08
C VAL A 63 -5.25 -3.40 1.67
N GLY A 64 -4.47 -2.73 0.84
CA GLY A 64 -3.61 -1.65 1.30
C GLY A 64 -2.99 -0.86 0.17
N ALA A 65 -2.57 0.35 0.52
CA ALA A 65 -1.75 1.19 -0.32
C ALA A 65 -0.73 1.94 0.52
N LEU A 66 0.48 2.12 -0.01
CA LEU A 66 1.60 2.78 0.66
C LEU A 66 2.27 3.76 -0.29
N THR A 67 2.75 4.88 0.25
CA THR A 67 3.72 5.72 -0.44
C THR A 67 5.09 5.11 -0.23
N VAL A 68 5.76 4.75 -1.31
CA VAL A 68 7.03 4.01 -1.25
C VAL A 68 8.07 4.61 -2.19
N ARG A 69 9.32 4.58 -1.77
CA ARG A 69 10.50 4.87 -2.58
C ARG A 69 11.16 3.55 -3.01
N GLU A 70 12.03 3.65 -4.00
CA GLU A 70 12.65 2.47 -4.60
C GLU A 70 13.59 1.71 -3.65
N SER A 71 14.17 2.42 -2.67
CA SER A 71 15.01 1.89 -1.60
C SER A 71 14.23 1.16 -0.51
N ASP A 72 12.93 1.37 -0.42
CA ASP A 72 12.14 0.92 0.72
C ASP A 72 11.91 -0.60 0.68
N GLU A 73 11.57 -1.14 1.84
CA GLU A 73 11.11 -2.50 2.01
C GLU A 73 9.74 -2.51 2.65
N ILE A 74 8.95 -3.51 2.29
CA ILE A 74 7.62 -3.70 2.85
C ILE A 74 7.47 -5.12 3.40
N MET A 75 6.62 -5.26 4.40
CA MET A 75 6.14 -6.53 4.90
C MET A 75 4.78 -6.84 4.29
N LEU A 76 4.65 -8.02 3.69
CA LEU A 76 3.39 -8.61 3.25
C LEU A 76 2.92 -9.56 4.34
N ILE A 77 1.71 -9.35 4.86
CA ILE A 77 1.19 -10.08 6.02
C ILE A 77 -0.10 -10.79 5.61
N THR A 78 -0.13 -12.12 5.77
CA THR A 78 -1.31 -12.93 5.46
C THR A 78 -2.20 -13.15 6.65
N ASN A 79 -3.46 -13.51 6.39
CA ASN A 79 -4.43 -13.90 7.43
C ASN A 79 -4.07 -15.18 8.19
N LYS A 80 -3.06 -15.94 7.74
CA LYS A 80 -2.56 -17.16 8.39
C LYS A 80 -1.21 -16.95 9.09
N GLY A 81 -0.76 -15.71 9.21
CA GLY A 81 0.47 -15.35 9.93
C GLY A 81 1.76 -15.52 9.13
N GLN A 82 1.67 -15.79 7.82
CA GLN A 82 2.85 -15.73 6.96
C GLN A 82 3.25 -14.27 6.73
N MET A 83 4.53 -13.98 6.90
CA MET A 83 5.10 -12.65 6.68
C MET A 83 6.25 -12.75 5.69
N VAL A 84 6.25 -11.88 4.67
CA VAL A 84 7.29 -11.84 3.64
C VAL A 84 7.80 -10.41 3.52
N ARG A 85 9.10 -10.21 3.72
CA ARG A 85 9.79 -8.94 3.45
C ARG A 85 10.12 -8.87 1.96
N THR A 86 9.72 -7.79 1.31
CA THR A 86 9.93 -7.57 -0.12
C THR A 86 10.52 -6.19 -0.37
N ARG A 87 11.54 -6.11 -1.23
CA ARG A 87 12.12 -4.83 -1.67
C ARG A 87 11.20 -4.17 -2.68
N VAL A 88 10.90 -2.89 -2.52
CA VAL A 88 9.98 -2.17 -3.41
C VAL A 88 10.48 -2.14 -4.86
N LYS A 89 11.79 -2.11 -5.08
CA LYS A 89 12.39 -2.22 -6.43
C LYS A 89 12.07 -3.52 -7.18
N GLU A 90 11.68 -4.58 -6.48
CA GLU A 90 11.32 -5.87 -7.10
C GLU A 90 9.85 -5.89 -7.54
N ILE A 91 9.05 -4.94 -7.05
CA ILE A 91 7.63 -4.84 -7.34
C ILE A 91 7.46 -4.08 -8.65
N ARG A 92 6.71 -4.68 -9.58
CA ARG A 92 6.59 -4.12 -10.93
C ARG A 92 5.93 -2.75 -10.93
N GLU A 93 6.56 -1.83 -11.64
CA GLU A 93 5.98 -0.55 -12.00
C GLU A 93 5.07 -0.68 -13.21
N THR A 94 3.81 -0.29 -13.04
CA THR A 94 2.84 -0.25 -14.14
C THR A 94 1.86 0.90 -13.95
N GLY A 95 1.20 1.30 -15.03
CA GLY A 95 0.17 2.34 -14.97
C GLY A 95 -1.03 1.96 -14.11
N ARG A 96 -1.86 2.96 -13.80
CA ARG A 96 -3.00 2.80 -12.87
C ARG A 96 -3.99 1.70 -13.26
N ASN A 97 -4.45 1.68 -14.51
CA ASN A 97 -5.54 0.79 -14.93
C ASN A 97 -5.04 -0.63 -15.29
N THR A 98 -4.23 -1.23 -14.43
CA THR A 98 -3.65 -2.58 -14.59
C THR A 98 -3.90 -3.42 -13.33
N MET A 99 -3.78 -4.74 -13.46
CA MET A 99 -3.90 -5.66 -12.31
C MET A 99 -2.62 -5.67 -11.46
N GLY A 100 -1.44 -5.52 -12.08
CA GLY A 100 -0.16 -5.71 -11.40
C GLY A 100 0.40 -7.11 -11.57
N VAL A 101 1.33 -7.50 -10.69
CA VAL A 101 2.03 -8.79 -10.69
C VAL A 101 1.94 -9.46 -9.34
N LYS A 102 2.29 -10.74 -9.29
CA LYS A 102 2.34 -11.50 -8.07
C LYS A 102 3.45 -10.97 -7.14
N LEU A 103 3.06 -10.59 -5.93
CA LEU A 103 3.96 -10.16 -4.85
C LEU A 103 4.41 -11.34 -4.00
N MET A 104 3.52 -12.31 -3.77
CA MET A 104 3.83 -13.50 -2.97
C MET A 104 2.99 -14.71 -3.40
N ASP A 105 3.50 -15.91 -3.11
CA ASP A 105 2.74 -17.15 -3.16
C ASP A 105 1.86 -17.28 -1.93
N LEU A 106 0.55 -17.38 -2.15
CA LEU A 106 -0.43 -17.67 -1.10
C LEU A 106 -0.84 -19.14 -1.18
N ARG A 107 -0.97 -19.79 -0.01
CA ARG A 107 -1.48 -21.17 0.08
C ARG A 107 -3.00 -21.19 -0.07
N ASN A 108 -3.58 -22.39 -0.21
CA ASN A 108 -5.03 -22.53 -0.30
C ASN A 108 -5.75 -21.92 0.92
N GLY A 109 -6.73 -21.05 0.61
CA GLY A 109 -7.50 -20.30 1.60
C GLY A 109 -6.71 -19.23 2.36
N GLU A 110 -5.49 -18.92 1.94
CA GLU A 110 -4.70 -17.81 2.46
C GLU A 110 -4.95 -16.55 1.63
N LYS A 111 -4.98 -15.41 2.31
CA LYS A 111 -5.14 -14.10 1.69
C LYS A 111 -4.13 -13.14 2.28
N LEU A 112 -3.62 -12.24 1.45
CA LEU A 112 -2.92 -11.05 1.91
C LEU A 112 -3.92 -10.20 2.70
N GLN A 113 -3.58 -9.89 3.95
CA GLN A 113 -4.44 -9.12 4.84
C GLN A 113 -3.96 -7.68 5.01
N ALA A 114 -2.64 -7.48 5.05
CA ALA A 114 -2.05 -6.17 5.24
C ALA A 114 -0.69 -6.04 4.55
N ILE A 115 -0.31 -4.79 4.28
CA ILE A 115 1.03 -4.40 3.88
C ILE A 115 1.51 -3.31 4.83
N ALA A 116 2.78 -3.36 5.23
CA ALA A 116 3.37 -2.37 6.13
C ALA A 116 4.77 -1.96 5.65
N PRO A 117 5.19 -0.70 5.80
CA PRO A 117 6.57 -0.31 5.57
C PRO A 117 7.49 -0.99 6.60
N VAL A 118 8.69 -1.36 6.18
CA VAL A 118 9.76 -1.78 7.09
C VAL A 118 10.61 -0.57 7.38
N VAL A 119 10.65 -0.16 8.65
CA VAL A 119 11.48 0.95 9.12
C VAL A 119 12.87 0.40 9.43
N SER A 120 13.92 1.15 9.09
CA SER A 120 15.28 0.76 9.44
C SER A 120 15.55 0.99 10.92
N GLN A 121 16.48 0.24 11.53
CA GLN A 121 16.84 0.43 12.94
C GLN A 121 17.29 1.87 13.25
N ALA A 122 17.99 2.53 12.31
CA ALA A 122 18.39 3.92 12.47
C ALA A 122 17.20 4.88 12.54
N GLU A 123 16.19 4.67 11.69
CA GLU A 123 14.95 5.45 11.71
C GLU A 123 14.09 5.14 12.95
N GLU A 124 14.12 3.89 13.45
CA GLU A 124 13.48 3.52 14.72
C GLU A 124 14.13 4.23 15.92
N GLU A 125 15.46 4.30 15.95
CA GLU A 125 16.22 5.00 16.99
C GLU A 125 15.97 6.52 16.94
N GLU A 126 15.96 7.13 15.75
CA GLU A 126 15.63 8.54 15.57
C GLU A 126 14.19 8.86 15.99
N ALA A 127 13.23 8.00 15.65
CA ALA A 127 11.83 8.16 16.05
C ALA A 127 11.65 8.06 17.58
N GLN A 128 12.34 7.12 18.23
CA GLN A 128 12.33 6.98 19.69
C GLN A 128 13.02 8.17 20.39
N ALA A 129 14.06 8.73 19.80
CA ALA A 129 14.73 9.92 20.34
C ALA A 129 13.88 11.20 20.20
N ALA A 130 12.93 11.22 19.27
CA ALA A 130 12.03 12.35 19.00
C ALA A 130 10.74 12.34 19.85
N GLU A 131 10.45 11.27 20.60
CA GLU A 131 9.32 11.28 21.54
C GLU A 131 9.64 12.20 22.74
N PRO A 132 8.81 13.23 23.01
CA PRO A 132 9.00 14.04 24.20
C PRO A 132 8.79 13.14 25.42
N THR A 133 9.79 13.07 26.29
CA THR A 133 9.69 12.39 27.57
C THR A 133 8.50 12.95 28.32
N ALA A 134 7.39 12.21 28.36
CA ALA A 134 6.24 12.57 29.18
C ALA A 134 6.70 12.48 30.65
N GLU A 135 7.12 13.62 31.20
CA GLU A 135 7.40 13.80 32.61
C GLU A 135 6.17 13.38 33.40
N LYS A 136 6.30 12.27 34.16
CA LYS A 136 5.40 11.95 35.26
C LYS A 136 5.52 13.08 36.28
N SER A 137 4.48 13.90 36.42
CA SER A 137 4.18 14.66 37.64
C SER A 137 3.21 13.86 38.51
#